data_AF-A0A673Z3W4-F1
#
_entry.id   AF-A0A673Z3W4-F1
#
_cell.length_a   1.000
_cell.length_b   1.000
_cell.length_c   1.000
_cell.angle_alpha   90.00
_cell.angle_beta   90.00
_cell.angle_gamma   90.00
#
_symmetry.space_group_name_H-M   'P 1'
#
loop_
_entity.id
_entity.type
_entity.pdbx_description
1 polymer ?
#
loop_
_entity_poly.entity_id
_entity_poly.type
_entity_poly.pdbx_seq_one_letter_code
_entity_poly.pdbx_strand_id
1 'polypeptide(L)'
;QLIQITNSSSSFYHLNQLLGNRHVAAHLVHQRALSGADAINALRPFYFAVHPDFFGQHPREREVNENSIKRLNGYLENLQKPGTRSVQPTKLTFYVREIKDKEDIQKDILPHGFRLVSFTLQTKDVLTTVMDVLKSCSLSTEHMKGLKASSESPKSRQPVAGHGNPFYRPIKWDKSYYSFTGSRDPEQELEQAKKVEPTLSLWLRNHEKEATKKQNASVPRREELKRLKKELCQKFALEDIRWQRSWGVTHRCCQLQSLSRLSQQNPEDVLNLRGHTIIFTDQSGMNASGHVMLGTMDVHHQWTKLFVSLPSYRSLHLQTEWLKERISHVLGGIQVIDIERLGPVQPIEEHFSILNTFHKRLLARRLALHPRSLQGLAMTLENDRSSPSLHEMGHFIIPATCEPSRLQTFLQSMAWEARQRIKHRNQLQAEEEEVLLHCLEGLALRNLSKEPSVRHNQMIPCCRRLLEERSPLMEGLRVEVSHFYSVMQDGDLCIPWDWKG
;
A
#
# COMPACT_ATOMS: atom_id res chain seq x y z
N GLN A 1 -24.83 49.04 49.72
CA GLN A 1 -23.99 49.75 48.73
C GLN A 1 -24.28 49.12 47.37
N LEU A 2 -24.98 49.88 46.51
CA LEU A 2 -24.93 49.98 45.03
C LEU A 2 -23.96 49.02 44.30
N ILE A 3 -24.21 48.36 43.15
CA ILE A 3 -25.14 48.48 41.98
C ILE A 3 -24.99 47.13 41.19
N GLN A 4 -26.05 46.37 40.81
CA GLN A 4 -26.91 46.46 39.59
C GLN A 4 -26.20 45.88 38.32
N ILE A 5 -26.74 45.10 37.35
CA ILE A 5 -28.01 45.08 36.57
C ILE A 5 -28.11 43.72 35.80
N THR A 6 -29.05 42.82 36.12
CA THR A 6 -30.28 42.37 35.39
C THR A 6 -30.22 41.93 33.90
N ASN A 7 -30.68 40.69 33.65
CA ASN A 7 -31.79 40.25 32.76
C ASN A 7 -31.75 40.60 31.25
N SER A 8 -32.28 39.82 30.28
CA SER A 8 -33.11 38.61 30.25
C SER A 8 -33.47 38.26 28.78
N SER A 9 -33.71 36.97 28.52
CA SER A 9 -34.75 36.40 27.63
C SER A 9 -34.69 36.51 26.09
N SER A 10 -34.34 35.37 25.47
CA SER A 10 -35.07 34.54 24.48
C SER A 10 -36.20 35.11 23.59
N SER A 11 -36.01 34.88 22.27
CA SER A 11 -36.94 34.50 21.18
C SER A 11 -38.19 35.33 20.84
N PHE A 12 -38.35 35.70 19.56
CA PHE A 12 -39.48 35.29 18.69
C PHE A 12 -39.25 35.75 17.20
N TYR A 13 -39.18 34.77 16.29
CA TYR A 13 -39.70 34.68 14.90
C TYR A 13 -39.61 35.83 13.85
N HIS A 14 -38.93 35.46 12.74
CA HIS A 14 -39.30 35.58 11.31
C HIS A 14 -39.56 36.94 10.60
N LEU A 15 -38.98 36.98 9.39
CA LEU A 15 -39.40 37.66 8.15
C LEU A 15 -38.76 39.02 7.81
N ASN A 16 -37.72 38.97 6.97
CA ASN A 16 -37.65 39.82 5.77
C ASN A 16 -36.65 39.23 4.76
N GLN A 17 -37.22 38.69 3.69
CA GLN A 17 -36.56 38.41 2.42
C GLN A 17 -36.60 39.67 1.54
N LEU A 18 -35.64 39.75 0.60
CA LEU A 18 -35.60 40.56 -0.63
C LEU A 18 -35.04 42.00 -0.55
N LEU A 19 -33.79 42.10 -1.00
CA LEU A 19 -33.16 43.05 -1.95
C LEU A 19 -31.65 42.77 -1.82
N GLY A 20 -30.89 42.18 -2.74
CA GLY A 20 -30.88 42.32 -4.19
C GLY A 20 -29.62 43.12 -4.60
N ASN A 21 -28.63 42.44 -5.19
CA ASN A 21 -27.43 42.95 -5.91
C ASN A 21 -26.25 43.45 -5.06
N ARG A 22 -24.97 43.34 -5.44
CA ARG A 22 -24.14 42.57 -6.41
C ARG A 22 -22.71 43.16 -6.23
N HIS A 23 -21.68 42.40 -6.60
CA HIS A 23 -20.27 42.82 -6.83
C HIS A 23 -19.37 42.94 -5.59
N VAL A 24 -18.09 42.54 -5.59
CA VAL A 24 -17.19 41.81 -6.52
C VAL A 24 -16.02 41.34 -5.63
N ALA A 25 -15.62 40.07 -5.76
CA ALA A 25 -14.40 39.57 -5.14
C ALA A 25 -13.18 40.15 -5.87
N ALA A 26 -12.41 41.01 -5.20
CA ALA A 26 -11.11 41.45 -5.68
C ALA A 26 -10.09 40.30 -5.45
N HIS A 27 -9.84 39.53 -6.51
CA HIS A 27 -8.71 38.61 -6.60
C HIS A 27 -7.39 39.40 -6.55
N LEU A 28 -6.78 39.51 -5.38
CA LEU A 28 -5.35 39.79 -5.26
C LEU A 28 -4.59 38.56 -5.76
N VAL A 29 -4.10 38.64 -7.00
CA VAL A 29 -3.20 37.68 -7.62
C VAL A 29 -1.91 37.61 -6.79
N HIS A 30 -1.84 36.67 -5.85
CA HIS A 30 -0.57 36.24 -5.27
C HIS A 30 0.18 35.45 -6.35
N GLN A 31 1.26 36.02 -6.87
CA GLN A 31 2.27 35.28 -7.62
C GLN A 31 2.73 34.11 -6.74
N ARG A 32 2.60 32.86 -7.22
CA ARG A 32 3.11 31.68 -6.51
C ARG A 32 4.63 31.80 -6.40
N ALA A 33 5.13 32.05 -5.19
CA ALA A 33 6.55 31.91 -4.89
C ALA A 33 6.96 30.44 -5.04
N LEU A 34 8.12 30.17 -5.64
CA LEU A 34 8.65 28.81 -5.78
C LEU A 34 8.83 28.15 -4.42
N SER A 35 8.33 26.93 -4.27
CA SER A 35 8.58 26.10 -3.09
C SER A 35 10.04 25.64 -3.06
N GLY A 36 10.58 25.34 -1.87
CA GLY A 36 11.97 24.86 -1.75
C GLY A 36 12.24 23.56 -2.50
N ALA A 37 11.22 22.70 -2.64
CA ALA A 37 11.31 21.50 -3.47
C ALA A 37 11.43 21.84 -4.97
N ASP A 38 10.79 22.91 -5.43
CA ASP A 38 10.86 23.36 -6.83
C ASP A 38 12.23 23.99 -7.13
N ALA A 39 12.79 24.74 -6.17
CA ALA A 39 14.13 25.31 -6.27
C ALA A 39 15.22 24.23 -6.34
N ILE A 40 15.12 23.17 -5.52
CA ILE A 40 16.06 22.04 -5.55
C ILE A 40 15.95 21.26 -6.86
N ASN A 41 14.73 21.05 -7.37
CA ASN A 41 14.52 20.39 -8.65
C ASN A 41 15.07 21.21 -9.83
N ALA A 42 14.93 22.53 -9.79
CA ALA A 42 15.50 23.43 -10.80
C ALA A 42 17.03 23.48 -10.76
N LEU A 43 17.66 23.37 -9.58
CA LEU A 43 19.11 23.31 -9.42
C LEU A 43 19.71 21.92 -9.68
N ARG A 44 18.90 20.92 -10.03
CA ARG A 44 19.38 19.55 -10.29
C ARG A 44 20.53 19.48 -11.32
N PRO A 45 20.50 20.19 -12.47
CA PRO A 45 21.63 20.22 -13.40
C PRO A 45 22.91 20.81 -12.79
N PHE A 46 22.76 21.79 -11.90
CA PHE A 46 23.88 22.38 -11.15
C PHE A 46 24.47 21.37 -10.17
N TYR A 47 23.65 20.70 -9.35
CA TYR A 47 24.14 19.69 -8.41
C TYR A 47 24.88 18.56 -9.11
N PHE A 48 24.40 18.10 -10.28
CA PHE A 48 25.13 17.10 -11.07
C PHE A 48 26.53 17.56 -11.50
N ALA A 49 26.71 18.86 -11.78
CA ALA A 49 27.98 19.40 -12.25
C ALA A 49 28.99 19.66 -11.11
N VAL A 50 28.53 19.84 -9.87
CA VAL A 50 29.37 20.21 -8.72
C VAL A 50 29.35 19.21 -7.55
N HIS A 51 28.64 18.07 -7.67
CA HIS A 51 28.47 17.13 -6.54
C HIS A 51 29.82 16.58 -6.04
N PRO A 52 30.10 16.60 -4.71
CA PRO A 52 31.39 16.17 -4.14
C PRO A 52 31.81 14.76 -4.52
N ASP A 53 30.86 13.84 -4.73
CA ASP A 53 31.14 12.45 -5.10
C ASP A 53 31.83 12.30 -6.46
N PHE A 54 31.69 13.28 -7.36
CA PHE A 54 32.37 13.27 -8.65
C PHE A 54 33.83 13.77 -8.57
N PHE A 55 34.27 14.27 -7.40
CA PHE A 55 35.62 14.77 -7.15
C PHE A 55 36.44 13.82 -6.27
N GLY A 56 36.15 12.51 -6.31
CA GLY A 56 36.85 11.51 -5.49
C GLY A 56 38.37 11.47 -5.68
N GLN A 57 38.88 11.87 -6.85
CA GLN A 57 40.31 11.96 -7.16
C GLN A 57 40.93 13.33 -6.80
N HIS A 58 40.13 14.30 -6.33
CA HIS A 58 40.48 15.70 -6.11
C HIS A 58 39.99 16.19 -4.73
N PRO A 59 40.70 15.85 -3.63
CA PRO A 59 40.22 16.09 -2.26
C PRO A 59 40.01 17.57 -1.91
N ARG A 60 40.85 18.47 -2.45
CA ARG A 60 40.77 19.92 -2.18
C ARG A 60 39.54 20.54 -2.84
N GLU A 61 39.26 20.15 -4.08
CA GLU A 61 38.14 20.60 -4.89
C GLU A 61 36.81 20.05 -4.35
N ARG A 62 36.83 18.80 -3.86
CA ARG A 62 35.71 18.17 -3.15
C ARG A 62 35.31 18.95 -1.90
N GLU A 63 36.28 19.31 -1.06
CA GLU A 63 36.04 20.06 0.17
C GLU A 63 35.48 21.46 -0.11
N VAL A 64 36.02 22.15 -1.12
CA VAL A 64 35.53 23.48 -1.54
C VAL A 64 34.09 23.40 -2.05
N ASN A 65 33.76 22.40 -2.87
CA ASN A 65 32.39 22.21 -3.36
C ASN A 65 31.42 21.83 -2.24
N GLU A 66 31.81 20.94 -1.32
CA GLU A 66 30.97 20.54 -0.19
C GLU A 66 30.64 21.73 0.73
N ASN A 67 31.65 22.53 1.08
CA ASN A 67 31.48 23.72 1.90
C ASN A 67 30.63 24.79 1.18
N SER A 68 30.82 24.98 -0.12
CA SER A 68 30.02 25.93 -0.91
C SER A 68 28.57 25.46 -1.13
N ILE A 69 28.31 24.15 -1.27
CA ILE A 69 26.94 23.59 -1.35
C ILE A 69 26.20 23.79 -0.02
N LYS A 70 26.86 23.52 1.12
CA LYS A 70 26.28 23.76 2.45
C LYS A 70 25.89 25.23 2.63
N ARG A 71 26.76 26.16 2.19
CA ARG A 71 26.49 27.61 2.24
C ARG A 71 25.36 28.02 1.31
N LEU A 72 25.25 27.42 0.12
CA LEU A 72 24.14 27.67 -0.82
C LEU A 72 22.80 27.18 -0.26
N ASN A 73 22.74 25.96 0.28
CA ASN A 73 21.52 25.41 0.86
C ASN A 73 21.06 26.23 2.07
N GLY A 74 21.99 26.62 2.95
CA GLY A 74 21.69 27.53 4.06
C GLY A 74 21.17 28.90 3.59
N TYR A 75 21.69 29.42 2.48
CA TYR A 75 21.19 30.67 1.88
C TYR A 75 19.75 30.52 1.34
N LEU A 76 19.44 29.42 0.65
CA LEU A 76 18.11 29.13 0.11
C LEU A 76 17.07 28.88 1.22
N GLU A 77 17.44 28.19 2.28
CA GLU A 77 16.57 27.97 3.45
C GLU A 77 16.24 29.29 4.17
N ASN A 78 17.22 30.21 4.27
CA ASN A 78 17.00 31.53 4.87
C ASN A 78 16.10 32.45 4.02
N LEU A 79 16.07 32.26 2.70
CA LEU A 79 15.14 32.95 1.81
C LEU A 79 13.70 32.42 1.90
N GLN A 80 13.50 31.18 2.32
CA GLN A 80 12.19 30.53 2.39
C GLN A 80 11.48 30.72 3.74
N LYS A 81 12.18 31.19 4.77
CA LYS A 81 11.60 31.45 6.10
C LYS A 81 10.84 32.78 6.11
N PRO A 82 9.53 32.80 6.44
CA PRO A 82 8.78 34.04 6.54
C PRO A 82 9.23 34.83 7.79
N GLY A 83 9.82 36.02 7.59
CA GLY A 83 10.09 36.99 8.66
C GLY A 83 11.53 37.48 8.83
N THR A 84 12.52 36.93 8.12
CA THR A 84 13.93 37.40 8.21
C THR A 84 14.24 38.51 7.18
N ARG A 85 14.55 39.72 7.66
CA ARG A 85 14.98 40.86 6.83
C ARG A 85 16.50 40.80 6.58
N SER A 86 16.87 40.99 5.31
CA SER A 86 18.21 41.05 4.69
C SER A 86 19.13 39.82 4.89
N VAL A 87 19.27 39.01 3.84
CA VAL A 87 20.35 38.03 3.73
C VAL A 87 21.64 38.74 3.31
N GLN A 88 22.74 38.48 4.00
CA GLN A 88 24.05 39.06 3.69
C GLN A 88 24.59 38.51 2.35
N PRO A 89 25.20 39.35 1.48
CA PRO A 89 25.88 38.91 0.27
C PRO A 89 26.82 37.74 0.53
N THR A 90 26.53 36.57 -0.06
CA THR A 90 27.33 35.36 0.18
C THR A 90 28.14 35.03 -1.06
N LYS A 91 29.47 35.19 -0.98
CA LYS A 91 30.40 34.76 -2.03
C LYS A 91 30.58 33.25 -1.98
N LEU A 92 30.28 32.58 -3.09
CA LEU A 92 30.42 31.15 -3.30
C LEU A 92 31.47 30.88 -4.38
N THR A 93 32.16 29.74 -4.24
CA THR A 93 33.18 29.30 -5.19
C THR A 93 32.99 27.81 -5.45
N PHE A 94 32.83 27.43 -6.70
CA PHE A 94 32.62 26.06 -7.14
C PHE A 94 33.62 25.64 -8.21
N TYR A 95 34.03 24.38 -8.18
CA TYR A 95 34.65 23.70 -9.30
C TYR A 95 33.55 22.99 -10.10
N VAL A 96 33.39 23.40 -11.36
CA VAL A 96 32.38 22.86 -12.29
C VAL A 96 33.08 22.02 -13.35
N ARG A 97 32.56 20.82 -13.63
CA ARG A 97 33.09 19.95 -14.69
C ARG A 97 32.60 20.43 -16.07
N GLU A 98 33.52 20.70 -16.99
CA GLU A 98 33.15 20.96 -18.39
C GLU A 98 32.93 19.62 -19.12
N ILE A 99 31.73 19.41 -19.65
CA ILE A 99 31.46 18.34 -20.62
C ILE A 99 31.90 18.90 -21.97
N LYS A 100 33.10 18.55 -22.43
CA LYS A 100 33.56 18.96 -23.76
C LYS A 100 32.79 18.20 -24.84
N ASP A 101 31.95 18.92 -25.58
CA ASP A 101 31.73 18.62 -27.00
C ASP A 101 33.03 18.92 -27.77
N LYS A 102 33.30 18.12 -28.80
CA LYS A 102 34.59 18.09 -29.51
C LYS A 102 34.87 19.38 -30.29
N GLU A 103 36.17 19.65 -30.43
CA GLU A 103 36.84 20.72 -31.23
C GLU A 103 36.87 22.08 -30.49
N ASP A 104 38.01 22.66 -30.08
CA ASP A 104 39.19 23.01 -30.86
C ASP A 104 40.43 23.26 -29.97
N ILE A 105 41.63 23.29 -30.58
CA ILE A 105 42.95 23.36 -29.95
C ILE A 105 43.43 24.83 -29.78
N GLN A 106 44.20 25.06 -28.69
CA GLN A 106 45.09 26.20 -28.37
C GLN A 106 44.50 27.48 -27.71
N LYS A 107 44.69 27.61 -26.39
CA LYS A 107 45.77 28.44 -25.78
C LYS A 107 45.72 28.40 -24.23
N ASP A 108 46.86 28.03 -23.67
CA ASP A 108 47.48 28.37 -22.37
C ASP A 108 46.75 28.27 -21.01
N ILE A 109 47.29 27.32 -20.23
CA ILE A 109 47.54 27.30 -18.78
C ILE A 109 46.31 27.34 -17.85
N LEU A 110 45.72 26.16 -17.60
CA LEU A 110 45.18 25.68 -16.31
C LEU A 110 44.99 24.15 -16.41
N PRO A 111 45.29 23.35 -15.37
CA PRO A 111 45.29 21.90 -15.46
C PRO A 111 43.86 21.33 -15.63
N HIS A 112 43.73 20.52 -16.68
CA HIS A 112 42.65 19.63 -17.11
C HIS A 112 41.39 19.49 -16.21
N GLY A 113 40.23 19.86 -16.79
CA GLY A 113 38.93 19.21 -16.55
C GLY A 113 37.90 20.00 -15.75
N PHE A 114 38.31 21.06 -15.04
CA PHE A 114 37.42 21.80 -14.14
C PHE A 114 37.54 23.30 -14.32
N ARG A 115 36.39 23.97 -14.39
CA ARG A 115 36.28 25.43 -14.41
C ARG A 115 35.97 25.94 -13.01
N LEU A 116 36.80 26.85 -12.50
CA LEU A 116 36.53 27.55 -11.26
C LEU A 116 35.51 28.67 -11.53
N VAL A 117 34.38 28.63 -10.82
CA VAL A 117 33.33 29.64 -10.93
C VAL A 117 33.12 30.26 -9.55
N SER A 118 33.32 31.58 -9.44
CA SER A 118 33.06 32.33 -8.21
C SER A 118 32.05 33.45 -8.48
N PHE A 119 30.99 33.49 -7.68
CA PHE A 119 29.94 34.51 -7.78
C PHE A 119 29.37 34.82 -6.39
N THR A 120 28.73 35.99 -6.28
CA THR A 120 28.17 36.48 -5.01
C THR A 120 26.66 36.54 -5.11
N LEU A 121 25.96 35.83 -4.22
CA LEU A 121 24.50 35.86 -4.13
C LEU A 121 24.04 37.07 -3.32
N GLN A 122 23.27 37.96 -3.95
CA GLN A 122 22.77 39.21 -3.35
C GLN A 122 21.23 39.35 -3.47
N THR A 123 20.55 38.34 -4.00
CA THR A 123 19.13 38.42 -4.37
C THR A 123 18.18 38.09 -3.22
N LYS A 124 17.01 38.75 -3.19
CA LYS A 124 15.98 38.61 -2.15
C LYS A 124 14.89 37.58 -2.48
N ASP A 125 14.95 36.97 -3.66
CA ASP A 125 13.91 36.06 -4.18
C ASP A 125 14.54 34.78 -4.75
N VAL A 126 13.94 33.64 -4.40
CA VAL A 126 14.43 32.28 -4.68
C VAL A 126 14.51 31.99 -6.17
N LEU A 127 13.53 32.44 -6.97
CA LEU A 127 13.53 32.26 -8.43
C LEU A 127 14.75 32.94 -9.06
N THR A 128 15.03 34.16 -8.61
CA THR A 128 16.12 34.98 -9.15
C THR A 128 17.47 34.40 -8.73
N THR A 129 17.61 33.94 -7.48
CA THR A 129 18.81 33.24 -6.98
C THR A 129 19.11 31.96 -7.79
N VAL A 130 18.09 31.14 -8.08
CA VAL A 130 18.27 29.91 -8.89
C VAL A 130 18.70 30.24 -10.33
N MET A 131 18.13 31.28 -10.92
CA MET A 131 18.53 31.74 -12.26
C MET A 131 19.96 32.27 -12.29
N ASP A 132 20.38 33.01 -11.27
CA ASP A 132 21.73 33.55 -11.16
C ASP A 132 22.76 32.43 -11.01
N VAL A 133 22.50 31.42 -10.18
CA VAL A 133 23.37 30.24 -10.03
C VAL A 133 23.53 29.49 -11.35
N LEU A 134 22.43 29.19 -12.05
CA LEU A 134 22.48 28.46 -13.32
C LEU A 134 23.22 29.25 -14.41
N LYS A 135 23.00 30.57 -14.49
CA LYS A 135 23.72 31.44 -15.44
C LYS A 135 25.20 31.56 -15.10
N SER A 136 25.56 31.74 -13.82
CA SER A 136 26.94 31.83 -13.38
C SER A 136 27.73 30.55 -13.68
N CYS A 137 27.06 29.39 -13.65
CA CYS A 137 27.64 28.11 -14.04
C CYS A 137 27.50 27.76 -15.54
N SER A 138 27.02 28.69 -16.37
CA SER A 138 26.82 28.52 -17.81
C SER A 138 25.92 27.33 -18.20
N LEU A 139 24.91 27.03 -17.37
CA LEU A 139 23.94 25.95 -17.59
C LEU A 139 22.63 26.47 -18.20
N SER A 140 21.97 25.66 -19.04
CA SER A 140 20.72 26.03 -19.71
C SER A 140 19.61 26.33 -18.70
N THR A 141 18.87 27.43 -18.93
CA THR A 141 17.70 27.86 -18.14
C THR A 141 16.37 27.56 -18.84
N GLU A 142 16.40 26.82 -19.95
CA GLU A 142 15.22 26.57 -20.81
C GLU A 142 14.10 25.82 -20.09
N HIS A 143 14.44 24.87 -19.22
CA HIS A 143 13.47 24.11 -18.42
C HIS A 143 12.70 24.97 -17.41
N MET A 144 13.13 26.22 -17.15
CA MET A 144 12.43 27.17 -16.27
C MET A 144 11.61 28.23 -17.01
N LYS A 145 11.81 28.44 -18.33
CA LYS A 145 11.02 29.43 -19.10
C LYS A 145 9.53 29.05 -19.17
N GLY A 146 9.19 27.77 -19.08
CA GLY A 146 7.81 27.27 -19.03
C GLY A 146 7.04 27.63 -17.76
N LEU A 147 7.72 27.94 -16.64
CA LEU A 147 7.09 28.33 -15.38
C LEU A 147 6.59 29.77 -15.37
N LYS A 148 7.14 30.64 -16.23
CA LYS A 148 6.63 32.02 -16.46
C LYS A 148 5.41 32.07 -17.37
N ALA A 149 5.17 31.04 -18.19
CA ALA A 149 4.11 31.03 -19.21
C ALA A 149 2.80 30.35 -18.77
N SER A 150 2.75 29.71 -17.59
CA SER A 150 1.55 29.03 -17.07
C SER A 150 0.55 29.96 -16.35
N SER A 151 0.65 31.28 -16.53
CA SER A 151 -0.29 32.25 -15.93
C SER A 151 -1.52 32.55 -16.79
N GLU A 152 -1.74 31.89 -17.93
CA GLU A 152 -2.91 32.15 -18.78
C GLU A 152 -3.67 30.86 -19.17
N SER A 153 -4.91 30.79 -18.67
CA SER A 153 -6.06 29.91 -19.03
C SER A 153 -6.09 28.45 -18.53
N PRO A 154 -7.21 28.00 -17.91
CA PRO A 154 -7.38 26.62 -17.44
C PRO A 154 -8.23 25.77 -18.40
N LYS A 155 -7.74 24.60 -18.82
CA LYS A 155 -8.60 23.49 -19.26
C LYS A 155 -8.09 22.13 -18.74
N SER A 156 -8.93 21.53 -17.90
CA SER A 156 -9.10 20.09 -17.61
C SER A 156 -7.86 19.21 -17.41
N ARG A 157 -7.45 19.03 -16.15
CA ARG A 157 -7.07 17.71 -15.63
C ARG A 157 -7.68 17.53 -14.24
N GLN A 158 -8.37 16.42 -14.05
CA GLN A 158 -9.11 16.06 -12.83
C GLN A 158 -8.16 15.99 -11.61
N PRO A 159 -8.62 16.43 -10.43
CA PRO A 159 -7.89 16.21 -9.18
C PRO A 159 -8.17 14.80 -8.67
N VAL A 160 -7.12 13.97 -8.56
CA VAL A 160 -7.17 12.77 -7.71
C VAL A 160 -7.02 13.25 -6.26
N ALA A 161 -8.13 13.26 -5.54
CA ALA A 161 -8.15 13.45 -4.10
C ALA A 161 -7.89 12.11 -3.39
N GLY A 162 -7.06 12.15 -2.34
CA GLY A 162 -6.84 11.00 -1.46
C GLY A 162 -5.62 11.18 -0.59
N HIS A 163 -5.82 11.72 0.61
CA HIS A 163 -4.83 11.78 1.68
C HIS A 163 -4.27 10.39 2.01
N GLY A 164 -2.96 10.32 2.31
CA GLY A 164 -2.40 9.27 3.18
C GLY A 164 -1.73 8.06 2.54
N ASN A 165 -1.45 8.03 1.23
CA ASN A 165 -0.60 6.95 0.69
C ASN A 165 0.88 7.20 1.07
N PRO A 166 1.56 6.25 1.74
CA PRO A 166 3.02 6.25 1.78
C PRO A 166 3.51 6.24 0.34
N PHE A 167 4.42 7.15 0.00
CA PHE A 167 5.08 7.20 -1.30
C PHE A 167 5.97 5.96 -1.50
N TYR A 168 5.39 4.79 -1.69
CA TYR A 168 6.11 3.62 -2.18
C TYR A 168 6.08 3.68 -3.71
N ARG A 169 6.98 4.49 -4.30
CA ARG A 169 7.38 4.24 -5.68
C ARG A 169 8.31 3.03 -5.64
N PRO A 170 8.01 1.94 -6.35
CA PRO A 170 8.96 0.84 -6.49
C PRO A 170 10.29 1.41 -6.97
N ILE A 171 11.39 1.09 -6.28
CA ILE A 171 12.73 1.49 -6.69
C ILE A 171 13.00 0.76 -8.00
N LYS A 172 12.87 1.47 -9.12
CA LYS A 172 13.24 0.94 -10.43
C LYS A 172 14.74 1.14 -10.61
N TRP A 173 15.49 0.08 -10.39
CA TRP A 173 16.91 0.06 -10.71
C TRP A 173 17.10 0.18 -12.23
N ASP A 174 18.12 0.93 -12.64
CA ASP A 174 18.49 1.02 -14.05
C ASP A 174 18.93 -0.36 -14.56
N LYS A 175 18.73 -0.66 -15.85
CA LYS A 175 19.08 -1.97 -16.44
C LYS A 175 20.55 -2.32 -16.25
N SER A 176 21.42 -1.31 -16.13
CA SER A 176 22.84 -1.49 -15.82
C SER A 176 23.08 -2.19 -14.47
N TYR A 177 22.24 -1.96 -13.45
CA TYR A 177 22.35 -2.61 -12.14
C TYR A 177 22.20 -4.14 -12.23
N TYR A 178 21.19 -4.60 -12.95
CA TYR A 178 20.94 -6.03 -13.16
C TYR A 178 22.08 -6.69 -13.96
N SER A 179 22.57 -6.00 -15.00
CA SER A 179 23.73 -6.48 -15.76
C SER A 179 25.02 -6.54 -14.94
N PHE A 180 25.20 -5.62 -13.98
CA PHE A 180 26.40 -5.56 -13.13
C PHE A 180 26.36 -6.57 -11.98
N THR A 181 25.19 -6.76 -11.38
CA THR A 181 25.01 -7.69 -10.24
C THR A 181 24.79 -9.14 -10.66
N GLY A 182 24.55 -9.39 -11.95
CA GLY A 182 24.12 -10.70 -12.45
C GLY A 182 22.71 -11.10 -12.00
N SER A 183 21.99 -10.21 -11.31
CA SER A 183 20.60 -10.42 -10.92
C SER A 183 19.69 -10.16 -12.12
N ARG A 184 18.63 -10.96 -12.28
CA ARG A 184 17.67 -10.76 -13.37
C ARG A 184 16.75 -9.58 -13.07
N ASP A 185 16.40 -8.81 -14.10
CA ASP A 185 15.45 -7.70 -14.00
C ASP A 185 14.02 -8.27 -13.81
N PRO A 186 13.35 -8.01 -12.67
CA PRO A 186 12.02 -8.53 -12.38
C PRO A 186 10.97 -8.10 -13.42
N GLU A 187 11.10 -6.90 -14.00
CA GLU A 187 10.16 -6.42 -15.01
C GLU A 187 10.37 -7.15 -16.35
N GLN A 188 11.63 -7.48 -16.66
CA GLN A 188 11.98 -8.27 -17.82
C GLN A 188 11.53 -9.74 -17.68
N GLU A 189 11.62 -10.32 -16.48
CA GLU A 189 11.06 -11.65 -16.19
C GLU A 189 9.54 -11.65 -16.34
N LEU A 190 8.85 -10.62 -15.83
CA LEU A 190 7.41 -10.46 -15.98
C LEU A 190 7.00 -10.28 -17.46
N GLU A 191 7.76 -9.52 -18.23
CA GLU A 191 7.53 -9.37 -19.68
C GLU A 191 7.83 -10.64 -20.46
N GLN A 192 8.88 -11.39 -20.12
CA GLN A 192 9.23 -12.65 -20.78
C GLN A 192 8.20 -13.74 -20.48
N ALA A 193 7.73 -13.84 -19.23
CA ALA A 193 6.65 -14.74 -18.84
C ALA A 193 5.33 -14.42 -19.57
N LYS A 194 5.11 -13.17 -19.99
CA LYS A 194 3.95 -12.75 -20.81
C LYS A 194 4.14 -12.96 -22.31
N LYS A 195 5.38 -12.93 -22.82
CA LYS A 195 5.68 -12.94 -24.28
C LYS A 195 5.76 -14.34 -24.89
N VAL A 196 6.03 -15.35 -24.08
CA VAL A 196 6.04 -16.75 -24.50
C VAL A 196 5.07 -17.46 -23.57
N GLU A 197 3.91 -17.86 -24.08
CA GLU A 197 3.07 -18.83 -23.38
C GLU A 197 3.47 -20.22 -23.87
N PRO A 198 4.50 -20.85 -23.28
CA PRO A 198 4.80 -22.24 -23.60
C PRO A 198 3.57 -23.10 -23.26
N THR A 199 3.36 -24.15 -24.05
CA THR A 199 2.42 -25.20 -23.66
C THR A 199 2.83 -25.73 -22.28
N LEU A 200 1.85 -26.12 -21.46
CA LEU A 200 2.11 -26.60 -20.10
C LEU A 200 3.16 -27.72 -20.09
N SER A 201 3.05 -28.64 -21.05
CA SER A 201 4.00 -29.73 -21.25
C SER A 201 5.44 -29.26 -21.49
N LEU A 202 5.64 -28.27 -22.37
CA LEU A 202 6.97 -27.72 -22.64
C LEU A 202 7.52 -26.99 -21.41
N TRP A 203 6.67 -26.23 -20.72
CA TRP A 203 7.07 -25.49 -19.54
C TRP A 203 7.49 -26.43 -18.40
N LEU A 204 6.69 -27.46 -18.12
CA LEU A 204 7.01 -28.48 -17.11
C LEU A 204 8.33 -29.17 -17.44
N ARG A 205 8.56 -29.56 -18.70
CA ARG A 205 9.81 -30.22 -19.10
C ARG A 205 11.05 -29.38 -18.82
N ASN A 206 10.93 -28.05 -18.93
CA ASN A 206 12.03 -27.13 -18.70
C ASN A 206 12.27 -26.85 -17.20
N HIS A 207 11.25 -26.95 -16.35
CA HIS A 207 11.29 -26.45 -14.98
C HIS A 207 11.10 -27.53 -13.89
N GLU A 208 10.63 -28.73 -14.23
CA GLU A 208 10.38 -29.83 -13.28
C GLU A 208 11.63 -30.13 -12.44
N LYS A 209 12.79 -30.36 -13.08
CA LYS A 209 14.04 -30.67 -12.37
C LYS A 209 14.48 -29.57 -11.40
N GLU A 210 14.31 -28.31 -11.81
CA GLU A 210 14.64 -27.16 -10.97
C GLU A 210 13.70 -27.08 -9.77
N ALA A 211 12.40 -27.24 -10.01
CA ALA A 211 11.37 -27.24 -8.99
C ALA A 211 11.58 -28.38 -7.98
N THR A 212 11.80 -29.60 -8.46
CA THR A 212 12.09 -30.78 -7.62
C THR A 212 13.34 -30.54 -6.76
N LYS A 213 14.41 -29.99 -7.33
CA LYS A 213 15.62 -29.61 -6.56
C LYS A 213 15.31 -28.58 -5.48
N LYS A 214 14.60 -27.50 -5.81
CA LYS A 214 14.20 -26.44 -4.86
C LYS A 214 13.26 -26.97 -3.77
N GLN A 215 12.30 -27.83 -4.12
CA GLN A 215 11.38 -28.46 -3.17
C GLN A 215 12.15 -29.31 -2.17
N ASN A 216 13.03 -30.19 -2.64
CA ASN A 216 13.87 -31.03 -1.77
C ASN A 216 14.76 -30.17 -0.85
N ALA A 217 15.37 -29.11 -1.37
CA ALA A 217 16.15 -28.16 -0.56
C ALA A 217 15.29 -27.34 0.43
N SER A 218 13.97 -27.25 0.23
CA SER A 218 13.04 -26.53 1.11
C SER A 218 12.48 -27.40 2.24
N VAL A 219 12.58 -28.73 2.14
CA VAL A 219 11.98 -29.67 3.11
C VAL A 219 12.36 -29.35 4.56
N PRO A 220 13.66 -29.17 4.92
CA PRO A 220 14.03 -28.88 6.31
C PRO A 220 13.43 -27.57 6.82
N ARG A 221 13.35 -26.54 5.95
CA ARG A 221 12.75 -25.25 6.34
C ARG A 221 11.25 -25.36 6.55
N ARG A 222 10.56 -26.20 5.76
CA ARG A 222 9.11 -26.43 5.92
C ARG A 222 8.80 -27.24 7.17
N GLU A 223 9.63 -28.21 7.50
CA GLU A 223 9.56 -28.95 8.76
C GLU A 223 9.80 -28.03 9.96
N GLU A 224 10.83 -27.19 9.88
CA GLU A 224 11.11 -26.18 10.91
C GLU A 224 9.95 -25.18 11.06
N LEU A 225 9.37 -24.71 9.95
CA LEU A 225 8.19 -23.83 10.00
C LEU A 225 7.03 -24.48 10.75
N LYS A 226 6.73 -25.75 10.42
CA LYS A 226 5.67 -26.51 11.08
C LYS A 226 5.98 -26.73 12.56
N ARG A 227 7.23 -27.07 12.89
CA ARG A 227 7.72 -27.29 14.26
C ARG A 227 7.57 -26.01 15.09
N LEU A 228 8.11 -24.88 14.61
CA LEU A 228 8.02 -23.58 15.26
C LEU A 228 6.57 -23.13 15.43
N LYS A 229 5.73 -23.27 14.40
CA LYS A 229 4.32 -22.91 14.50
C LYS A 229 3.64 -23.69 15.62
N LYS A 230 3.83 -25.02 15.66
CA LYS A 230 3.26 -25.88 16.70
C LYS A 230 3.80 -25.52 18.09
N GLU A 231 5.11 -25.34 18.22
CA GLU A 231 5.75 -24.98 19.49
C GLU A 231 5.21 -23.65 20.04
N LEU A 232 5.12 -22.61 19.21
CA LEU A 232 4.64 -21.29 19.65
C LEU A 232 3.15 -21.31 19.96
N CYS A 233 2.32 -22.00 19.17
CA CYS A 233 0.91 -22.20 19.48
C CYS A 233 0.73 -22.87 20.85
N GLN A 234 1.51 -23.91 21.14
CA GLN A 234 1.45 -24.61 22.44
C GLN A 234 1.97 -23.73 23.57
N LYS A 235 3.12 -23.08 23.38
CA LYS A 235 3.80 -22.26 24.40
C LYS A 235 2.95 -21.07 24.84
N PHE A 236 2.26 -20.41 23.91
CA PHE A 236 1.43 -19.23 24.22
C PHE A 236 -0.06 -19.54 24.29
N ALA A 237 -0.44 -20.82 24.16
CA ALA A 237 -1.82 -21.26 24.05
C ALA A 237 -2.62 -20.45 23.02
N LEU A 238 -2.02 -20.26 21.83
CA LEU A 238 -2.67 -19.60 20.68
C LEU A 238 -3.66 -20.55 20.02
N GLU A 239 -4.67 -19.97 19.39
CA GLU A 239 -5.57 -20.72 18.52
C GLU A 239 -4.89 -21.07 17.19
N ASP A 240 -4.24 -20.09 16.55
CA ASP A 240 -3.53 -20.29 15.28
C ASP A 240 -2.49 -19.18 15.01
N ILE A 241 -1.61 -19.41 14.04
CA ILE A 241 -0.70 -18.41 13.47
C ILE A 241 -0.85 -18.40 11.94
N ARG A 242 -1.14 -17.23 11.38
CA ARG A 242 -1.41 -17.02 9.95
C ARG A 242 -0.55 -15.89 9.38
N TRP A 243 -0.62 -15.77 8.06
CA TRP A 243 0.09 -14.77 7.28
C TRP A 243 -0.86 -14.15 6.28
N GLN A 244 -0.91 -12.82 6.23
CA GLN A 244 -1.74 -12.11 5.25
C GLN A 244 -1.17 -12.24 3.83
N ARG A 245 0.16 -12.27 3.69
CA ARG A 245 0.85 -12.35 2.39
C ARG A 245 1.46 -13.73 2.17
N SER A 246 1.50 -14.15 0.90
CA SER A 246 2.18 -15.35 0.41
C SER A 246 3.71 -15.17 0.42
N TRP A 247 4.28 -15.06 1.62
CA TRP A 247 5.72 -15.11 1.82
C TRP A 247 6.26 -16.52 1.65
N GLY A 248 7.47 -16.65 1.09
CA GLY A 248 8.21 -17.91 1.08
C GLY A 248 8.48 -18.45 2.49
N VAL A 249 8.72 -19.75 2.57
CA VAL A 249 8.90 -20.53 3.81
C VAL A 249 9.98 -19.91 4.70
N THR A 250 11.10 -19.47 4.10
CA THR A 250 12.21 -18.83 4.82
C THR A 250 11.76 -17.60 5.59
N HIS A 251 11.00 -16.71 4.96
CA HIS A 251 10.54 -15.48 5.60
C HIS A 251 9.52 -15.76 6.72
N ARG A 252 8.63 -16.74 6.51
CA ARG A 252 7.71 -17.21 7.56
C ARG A 252 8.45 -17.79 8.75
N CYS A 253 9.53 -18.56 8.54
CA CYS A 253 10.38 -19.05 9.62
C CYS A 253 11.01 -17.91 10.41
N CYS A 254 11.58 -16.91 9.73
CA CYS A 254 12.19 -15.76 10.39
C CYS A 254 11.19 -15.00 11.28
N GLN A 255 9.94 -14.85 10.84
CA GLN A 255 8.88 -14.22 11.63
C GLN A 255 8.55 -15.00 12.90
N LEU A 256 8.43 -16.33 12.81
CA LEU A 256 8.21 -17.19 13.97
C LEU A 256 9.41 -17.17 14.93
N GLN A 257 10.64 -17.18 14.41
CA GLN A 257 11.85 -17.05 15.23
C GLN A 257 11.92 -15.69 15.93
N SER A 258 11.51 -14.61 15.27
CA SER A 258 11.40 -13.29 15.90
C SER A 258 10.39 -13.29 17.05
N LEU A 259 9.22 -13.92 16.89
CA LEU A 259 8.24 -14.08 17.96
C LEU A 259 8.76 -14.98 19.09
N SER A 260 9.46 -16.06 18.76
CA SER A 260 10.09 -16.94 19.75
C SER A 260 11.11 -16.19 20.62
N ARG A 261 12.00 -15.41 19.98
CA ARG A 261 13.00 -14.56 20.68
C ARG A 261 12.34 -13.55 21.62
N LEU A 262 11.24 -12.93 21.20
CA LEU A 262 10.49 -11.99 22.04
C LEU A 262 10.04 -12.64 23.35
N SER A 263 9.52 -13.87 23.26
CA SER A 263 9.03 -14.59 24.44
C SER A 263 10.10 -15.00 25.43
N GLN A 264 11.36 -15.10 25.00
CA GLN A 264 12.48 -15.38 25.90
C GLN A 264 12.89 -14.13 26.68
N GLN A 265 12.70 -12.94 26.09
CA GLN A 265 13.07 -11.66 26.69
C GLN A 265 11.99 -11.15 27.65
N ASN A 266 10.71 -11.28 27.28
CA ASN A 266 9.58 -10.75 28.05
C ASN A 266 8.47 -11.81 28.20
N PRO A 267 8.59 -12.77 29.13
CA PRO A 267 7.62 -13.86 29.27
C PRO A 267 6.26 -13.40 29.80
N GLU A 268 6.22 -12.39 30.67
CA GLU A 268 4.99 -11.88 31.29
C GLU A 268 4.04 -11.21 30.28
N ASP A 269 4.59 -10.42 29.35
CA ASP A 269 3.80 -9.68 28.35
C ASP A 269 3.09 -10.62 27.37
N VAL A 270 3.59 -11.85 27.22
CA VAL A 270 3.07 -12.84 26.27
C VAL A 270 1.85 -13.58 26.81
N LEU A 271 1.56 -13.50 28.11
CA LEU A 271 0.38 -14.13 28.73
C LEU A 271 -0.94 -13.64 28.11
N ASN A 272 -0.99 -12.38 27.70
CA ASN A 272 -2.18 -11.77 27.10
C ASN A 272 -2.54 -12.35 25.72
N LEU A 273 -1.61 -13.05 25.06
CA LEU A 273 -1.83 -13.68 23.76
C LEU A 273 -2.68 -14.94 23.82
N ARG A 274 -2.89 -15.53 25.00
CA ARG A 274 -3.66 -16.76 25.17
C ARG A 274 -5.03 -16.70 24.50
N GLY A 275 -5.34 -17.71 23.69
CA GLY A 275 -6.61 -17.85 22.99
C GLY A 275 -6.81 -16.89 21.82
N HIS A 276 -5.76 -16.22 21.34
CA HIS A 276 -5.83 -15.44 20.10
C HIS A 276 -5.24 -16.21 18.92
N THR A 277 -5.69 -15.83 17.72
CA THR A 277 -4.98 -16.10 16.46
C THR A 277 -4.07 -14.92 16.14
N ILE A 278 -2.80 -15.21 15.80
CA ILE A 278 -1.83 -14.20 15.36
C ILE A 278 -1.79 -14.15 13.84
N ILE A 279 -1.73 -12.96 13.25
CA ILE A 279 -1.54 -12.77 11.81
C ILE A 279 -0.36 -11.84 11.58
N PHE A 280 0.63 -12.29 10.78
CA PHE A 280 1.69 -11.39 10.31
C PHE A 280 1.19 -10.53 9.14
N THR A 281 1.27 -9.22 9.32
CA THR A 281 0.68 -8.17 8.47
C THR A 281 1.68 -7.03 8.24
N ASP A 282 1.29 -6.01 7.48
CA ASP A 282 2.06 -4.78 7.28
C ASP A 282 2.09 -3.85 8.51
N GLN A 283 1.05 -3.87 9.34
CA GLN A 283 0.93 -3.07 10.56
C GLN A 283 0.57 -3.92 11.79
N SER A 284 0.96 -3.47 12.98
CA SER A 284 0.57 -4.09 14.26
C SER A 284 -0.76 -3.55 14.78
N GLY A 285 -1.53 -4.40 15.47
CA GLY A 285 -2.84 -4.04 16.05
C GLY A 285 -3.75 -5.24 16.28
N MET A 286 -5.06 -5.02 16.22
CA MET A 286 -6.07 -6.08 16.15
C MET A 286 -7.00 -5.78 14.98
N ASN A 287 -7.37 -6.81 14.22
CA ASN A 287 -8.32 -6.66 13.12
C ASN A 287 -9.78 -6.76 13.59
N ALA A 288 -10.72 -6.48 12.69
CA ALA A 288 -12.15 -6.56 12.97
C ALA A 288 -12.66 -7.95 13.40
N SER A 289 -11.94 -9.02 13.02
CA SER A 289 -12.21 -10.41 13.42
C SER A 289 -11.65 -10.79 14.80
N GLY A 290 -10.96 -9.87 15.48
CA GLY A 290 -10.33 -10.12 16.79
C GLY A 290 -8.97 -10.83 16.72
N HIS A 291 -8.39 -10.98 15.52
CA HIS A 291 -7.06 -11.53 15.34
C HIS A 291 -5.97 -10.48 15.65
N VAL A 292 -4.91 -10.91 16.33
CA VAL A 292 -3.78 -10.05 16.70
C VAL A 292 -2.84 -9.90 15.51
N MET A 293 -2.70 -8.67 15.03
CA MET A 293 -1.87 -8.31 13.89
C MET A 293 -0.46 -7.96 14.35
N LEU A 294 0.55 -8.60 13.77
CA LEU A 294 1.97 -8.30 14.00
C LEU A 294 2.59 -7.75 12.72
N GLY A 295 2.95 -6.47 12.76
CA GLY A 295 3.62 -5.78 11.66
C GLY A 295 4.98 -6.40 11.38
N THR A 296 5.23 -6.83 10.15
CA THR A 296 6.48 -7.51 9.77
C THR A 296 7.71 -6.59 9.76
N MET A 297 7.50 -5.28 9.78
CA MET A 297 8.54 -4.27 9.85
C MET A 297 8.72 -3.69 11.26
N ASP A 298 7.87 -4.09 12.21
CA ASP A 298 7.89 -3.55 13.56
C ASP A 298 9.00 -4.18 14.41
N VAL A 299 9.54 -3.37 15.32
CA VAL A 299 10.49 -3.83 16.33
C VAL A 299 9.78 -4.52 17.48
N HIS A 300 10.47 -5.42 18.16
CA HIS A 300 9.96 -6.18 19.31
C HIS A 300 9.25 -5.34 20.38
N HIS A 301 9.78 -4.16 20.68
CA HIS A 301 9.16 -3.21 21.63
C HIS A 301 7.74 -2.81 21.25
N GLN A 302 7.47 -2.65 19.95
CA GLN A 302 6.15 -2.29 19.46
C GLN A 302 5.15 -3.43 19.65
N TRP A 303 5.59 -4.68 19.45
CA TRP A 303 4.77 -5.86 19.72
C TRP A 303 4.51 -6.03 21.23
N THR A 304 5.50 -5.77 22.08
CA THR A 304 5.29 -5.77 23.53
C THR A 304 4.22 -4.78 23.98
N LYS A 305 4.26 -3.54 23.47
CA LYS A 305 3.22 -2.53 23.74
C LYS A 305 1.83 -3.00 23.28
N LEU A 306 1.77 -3.67 22.13
CA LEU A 306 0.52 -4.27 21.65
C LEU A 306 0.02 -5.33 22.65
N PHE A 307 0.88 -6.22 23.12
CA PHE A 307 0.49 -7.29 24.04
C PHE A 307 -0.05 -6.76 25.37
N VAL A 308 0.57 -5.70 25.91
CA VAL A 308 0.09 -5.02 27.11
C VAL A 308 -1.29 -4.39 26.89
N SER A 309 -1.58 -3.90 25.68
CA SER A 309 -2.87 -3.27 25.35
C SER A 309 -3.98 -4.24 24.92
N LEU A 310 -3.68 -5.53 24.73
CA LEU A 310 -4.65 -6.53 24.29
C LEU A 310 -5.94 -6.62 25.13
N PRO A 311 -5.93 -6.49 26.47
CA PRO A 311 -7.18 -6.47 27.24
C PRO A 311 -8.16 -5.36 26.82
N SER A 312 -7.65 -4.19 26.46
CA SER A 312 -8.45 -3.08 25.92
C SER A 312 -9.03 -3.43 24.55
N TYR A 313 -8.20 -4.03 23.67
CA TYR A 313 -8.65 -4.51 22.37
C TYR A 313 -9.73 -5.59 22.47
N ARG A 314 -9.60 -6.54 23.41
CA ARG A 314 -10.65 -7.55 23.66
C ARG A 314 -11.97 -6.91 24.05
N SER A 315 -11.93 -5.89 24.91
CA SER A 315 -13.12 -5.14 25.32
C SER A 315 -13.78 -4.44 24.13
N LEU A 316 -12.97 -3.83 23.26
CA LEU A 316 -13.45 -3.19 22.03
C LEU A 316 -13.99 -4.21 21.01
N HIS A 317 -13.37 -5.38 20.89
CA HIS A 317 -13.86 -6.46 20.04
C HIS A 317 -15.23 -6.96 20.50
N LEU A 318 -15.42 -7.18 21.79
CA LEU A 318 -16.74 -7.55 22.33
C LEU A 318 -17.80 -6.48 22.05
N GLN A 319 -17.45 -5.19 22.20
CA GLN A 319 -18.35 -4.09 21.84
C GLN A 319 -18.66 -4.06 20.34
N THR A 320 -17.69 -4.41 19.50
CA THR A 320 -17.84 -4.51 18.04
C THR A 320 -18.81 -5.61 17.67
N GLU A 321 -18.70 -6.80 18.28
CA GLU A 321 -19.60 -7.93 18.04
C GLU A 321 -21.04 -7.60 18.47
N TRP A 322 -21.24 -7.00 19.66
CA TRP A 322 -22.57 -6.54 20.07
C TRP A 322 -23.16 -5.50 19.12
N LEU A 323 -22.32 -4.62 18.57
CA LEU A 323 -22.77 -3.63 17.62
C LEU A 323 -23.18 -4.25 16.28
N LYS A 324 -22.45 -5.26 15.79
CA LYS A 324 -22.83 -6.07 14.63
C LYS A 324 -24.17 -6.78 14.85
N GLU A 325 -24.39 -7.38 16.03
CA GLU A 325 -25.66 -8.02 16.40
C GLU A 325 -26.83 -7.02 16.43
N ARG A 326 -26.61 -5.82 16.98
CA ARG A 326 -27.63 -4.76 17.00
C ARG A 326 -28.00 -4.30 15.59
N ILE A 327 -27.00 -4.11 14.72
CA ILE A 327 -27.22 -3.78 13.32
C ILE A 327 -27.97 -4.91 12.62
N SER A 328 -27.57 -6.17 12.86
CA SER A 328 -28.23 -7.36 12.33
C SER A 328 -29.72 -7.37 12.67
N HIS A 329 -30.08 -7.11 13.92
CA HIS A 329 -31.46 -7.08 14.37
C HIS A 329 -32.29 -6.00 13.67
N VAL A 330 -31.75 -4.78 13.53
CA VAL A 330 -32.42 -3.67 12.84
C VAL A 330 -32.59 -3.95 11.34
N LEU A 331 -31.66 -4.71 10.75
CA LEU A 331 -31.65 -5.07 9.33
C LEU A 331 -32.23 -6.47 9.07
N GLY A 332 -33.19 -6.91 9.86
CA GLY A 332 -33.96 -8.12 9.56
C GLY A 332 -33.17 -9.44 9.65
N GLY A 333 -32.17 -9.49 10.52
CA GLY A 333 -31.37 -10.68 10.84
C GLY A 333 -30.22 -10.93 9.87
N ILE A 334 -29.81 -9.94 9.08
CA ILE A 334 -28.65 -10.05 8.18
C ILE A 334 -27.35 -10.11 9.00
N GLN A 335 -26.42 -10.99 8.63
CA GLN A 335 -25.14 -11.08 9.32
C GLN A 335 -24.20 -9.97 8.86
N VAL A 336 -23.63 -9.18 9.78
CA VAL A 336 -22.55 -8.25 9.45
C VAL A 336 -21.24 -9.02 9.57
N ILE A 337 -20.57 -9.23 8.44
CA ILE A 337 -19.34 -10.01 8.35
C ILE A 337 -18.14 -9.11 8.01
N ASP A 338 -16.97 -9.55 8.43
CA ASP A 338 -15.69 -8.99 7.99
C ASP A 338 -15.07 -9.92 6.97
N ILE A 339 -14.68 -9.36 5.83
CA ILE A 339 -13.97 -10.11 4.80
C ILE A 339 -12.50 -9.70 4.88
N GLU A 340 -11.64 -10.65 5.22
CA GLU A 340 -10.19 -10.50 5.13
C GLU A 340 -9.82 -10.33 3.65
N ARG A 341 -9.59 -9.08 3.23
CA ARG A 341 -9.19 -8.74 1.86
C ARG A 341 -7.70 -8.99 1.64
N LEU A 342 -7.31 -9.19 0.39
CA LEU A 342 -5.90 -9.17 -0.05
C LEU A 342 -5.21 -7.80 0.12
N GLY A 343 -5.96 -6.76 0.53
CA GLY A 343 -5.48 -5.41 0.82
C GLY A 343 -5.10 -5.20 2.29
N PRO A 344 -4.78 -3.95 2.71
CA PRO A 344 -4.41 -3.64 4.09
C PRO A 344 -5.48 -4.13 5.07
N VAL A 345 -5.06 -4.82 6.13
CA VAL A 345 -6.01 -5.27 7.15
C VAL A 345 -6.43 -4.06 7.97
N GLN A 346 -7.74 -3.82 8.06
CA GLN A 346 -8.27 -2.67 8.78
C GLN A 346 -8.19 -2.88 10.31
N PRO A 347 -7.68 -1.89 11.08
CA PRO A 347 -7.71 -1.92 12.54
C PRO A 347 -9.13 -1.91 13.10
N ILE A 348 -9.31 -2.55 14.24
CA ILE A 348 -10.62 -2.69 14.88
C ILE A 348 -11.23 -1.35 15.32
N GLU A 349 -10.43 -0.36 15.71
CA GLU A 349 -10.91 0.98 16.11
C GLU A 349 -11.61 1.69 14.94
N GLU A 350 -11.01 1.61 13.76
CA GLU A 350 -11.58 2.19 12.55
C GLU A 350 -12.87 1.45 12.18
N HIS A 351 -12.84 0.13 12.22
CA HIS A 351 -14.02 -0.70 11.92
C HIS A 351 -15.18 -0.42 12.89
N PHE A 352 -14.91 -0.34 14.19
CA PHE A 352 -15.89 0.02 15.21
C PHE A 352 -16.48 1.42 14.96
N SER A 353 -15.65 2.41 14.63
CA SER A 353 -16.09 3.77 14.32
C SER A 353 -17.08 3.80 13.14
N ILE A 354 -16.79 3.02 12.09
CA ILE A 354 -17.66 2.87 10.91
C ILE A 354 -18.99 2.23 11.31
N LEU A 355 -18.96 1.09 12.00
CA LEU A 355 -20.16 0.40 12.47
C LEU A 355 -21.01 1.32 13.35
N ASN A 356 -20.39 2.08 14.26
CA ASN A 356 -21.10 2.93 15.20
C ASN A 356 -21.78 4.09 14.48
N THR A 357 -21.08 4.70 13.52
CA THR A 357 -21.64 5.74 12.67
C THR A 357 -22.82 5.23 11.84
N PHE A 358 -22.67 4.05 11.25
CA PHE A 358 -23.72 3.40 10.47
C PHE A 358 -24.94 3.05 11.34
N HIS A 359 -24.73 2.42 12.50
CA HIS A 359 -25.78 2.08 13.45
C HIS A 359 -26.56 3.32 13.93
N LYS A 360 -25.88 4.43 14.26
CA LYS A 360 -26.55 5.69 14.62
C LYS A 360 -27.46 6.23 13.50
N ARG A 361 -27.03 6.11 12.24
CA ARG A 361 -27.87 6.48 11.08
C ARG A 361 -29.08 5.57 10.93
N LEU A 362 -28.93 4.26 11.14
CA LEU A 362 -30.05 3.33 11.13
C LEU A 362 -31.08 3.65 12.22
N LEU A 363 -30.64 4.07 13.40
CA LEU A 363 -31.55 4.46 14.48
C LEU A 363 -32.31 5.77 14.21
N ALA A 364 -31.76 6.67 13.37
CA ALA A 364 -32.40 7.92 13.03
C ALA A 364 -33.71 7.72 12.23
N ARG A 365 -33.87 6.57 11.56
CA ARG A 365 -35.08 6.26 10.77
C ARG A 365 -35.44 4.78 10.87
N ARG A 366 -36.62 4.48 11.39
CA ARG A 366 -37.13 3.10 11.44
C ARG A 366 -37.27 2.52 10.03
N LEU A 367 -36.67 1.36 9.82
CA LEU A 367 -36.78 0.58 8.61
C LEU A 367 -37.98 -0.35 8.69
N ALA A 368 -38.75 -0.45 7.61
CA ALA A 368 -39.85 -1.41 7.49
C ALA A 368 -39.33 -2.76 7.00
N LEU A 369 -38.49 -3.40 7.82
CA LEU A 369 -37.96 -4.74 7.60
C LEU A 369 -38.54 -5.71 8.63
N HIS A 370 -38.94 -6.91 8.19
CA HIS A 370 -39.32 -7.96 9.11
C HIS A 370 -38.05 -8.47 9.83
N PRO A 371 -38.06 -8.76 11.15
CA PRO A 371 -36.86 -9.12 11.92
C PRO A 371 -36.07 -10.33 11.41
N ARG A 372 -36.68 -11.15 10.54
CA ARG A 372 -36.06 -12.34 9.92
C ARG A 372 -36.04 -12.32 8.39
N SER A 373 -36.43 -11.22 7.73
CA SER A 373 -36.55 -11.21 6.26
C SER A 373 -35.22 -11.46 5.53
N LEU A 374 -34.09 -11.13 6.17
CA LEU A 374 -32.74 -11.25 5.60
C LEU A 374 -31.88 -12.28 6.34
N GLN A 375 -32.49 -13.13 7.17
CA GLN A 375 -31.78 -14.21 7.84
C GLN A 375 -31.11 -15.15 6.81
N GLY A 376 -29.87 -15.54 7.10
CA GLY A 376 -29.03 -16.37 6.21
C GLY A 376 -28.32 -15.58 5.09
N LEU A 377 -28.50 -14.26 5.04
CA LEU A 377 -27.74 -13.36 4.17
C LEU A 377 -26.65 -12.66 4.99
N ALA A 378 -25.62 -12.17 4.30
CA ALA A 378 -24.50 -11.48 4.92
C ALA A 378 -24.24 -10.13 4.24
N MET A 379 -23.67 -9.19 4.98
CA MET A 379 -23.23 -7.89 4.47
C MET A 379 -21.87 -7.47 5.02
N THR A 380 -21.16 -6.67 4.24
CA THR A 380 -19.97 -5.93 4.65
C THR A 380 -20.25 -4.42 4.62
N LEU A 381 -19.52 -3.68 5.44
CA LEU A 381 -19.50 -2.21 5.39
C LEU A 381 -18.22 -1.72 4.74
N GLU A 382 -18.33 -0.78 3.81
CA GLU A 382 -17.20 -0.15 3.13
C GLU A 382 -17.34 1.37 3.13
N ASN A 383 -16.23 2.10 3.22
CA ASN A 383 -16.23 3.57 3.14
C ASN A 383 -16.03 4.10 1.71
N ASP A 384 -15.39 3.34 0.84
CA ASP A 384 -14.90 3.83 -0.45
C ASP A 384 -15.97 3.88 -1.57
N ARG A 385 -17.18 3.40 -1.29
CA ARG A 385 -18.25 3.28 -2.29
C ARG A 385 -19.35 4.31 -2.07
N SER A 386 -19.95 4.78 -3.17
CA SER A 386 -21.08 5.70 -3.16
C SER A 386 -22.45 5.02 -3.17
N SER A 387 -22.50 3.73 -3.49
CA SER A 387 -23.75 2.98 -3.66
C SER A 387 -23.65 1.55 -3.14
N PRO A 388 -24.76 1.00 -2.60
CA PRO A 388 -24.81 -0.38 -2.18
C PRO A 388 -24.81 -1.31 -3.40
N SER A 389 -24.18 -2.47 -3.27
CA SER A 389 -24.05 -3.45 -4.36
C SER A 389 -24.13 -4.88 -3.83
N LEU A 390 -24.49 -5.83 -4.68
CA LEU A 390 -24.51 -7.26 -4.35
C LEU A 390 -23.27 -7.91 -4.95
N HIS A 391 -22.43 -8.50 -4.11
CA HIS A 391 -21.23 -9.20 -4.56
C HIS A 391 -21.59 -10.52 -5.26
N GLU A 392 -20.71 -11.00 -6.12
CA GLU A 392 -20.88 -12.28 -6.85
C GLU A 392 -21.02 -13.47 -5.89
N MET A 393 -20.36 -13.40 -4.73
CA MET A 393 -20.46 -14.41 -3.65
C MET A 393 -21.78 -14.35 -2.86
N GLY A 394 -22.67 -13.41 -3.18
CA GLY A 394 -24.00 -13.29 -2.59
C GLY A 394 -24.10 -12.52 -1.27
N HIS A 395 -23.01 -11.89 -0.81
CA HIS A 395 -23.07 -10.92 0.29
C HIS A 395 -23.30 -9.50 -0.24
N PHE A 396 -23.92 -8.66 0.58
CA PHE A 396 -24.13 -7.25 0.27
C PHE A 396 -22.90 -6.42 0.64
N ILE A 397 -22.55 -5.46 -0.20
CA ILE A 397 -21.52 -4.46 0.09
C ILE A 397 -22.23 -3.13 0.28
N ILE A 398 -22.24 -2.63 1.51
CA ILE A 398 -23.02 -1.45 1.90
C ILE A 398 -22.09 -0.29 2.28
N PRO A 399 -22.21 0.86 1.62
CA PRO A 399 -21.53 2.07 2.06
C PRO A 399 -21.94 2.47 3.48
N ALA A 400 -20.98 2.82 4.34
CA ALA A 400 -21.28 3.35 5.68
C ALA A 400 -22.13 4.64 5.64
N THR A 401 -22.07 5.36 4.52
CA THR A 401 -22.82 6.59 4.26
C THR A 401 -24.20 6.35 3.62
N CYS A 402 -24.60 5.10 3.36
CA CYS A 402 -25.84 4.79 2.66
C CYS A 402 -27.08 5.28 3.44
N GLU A 403 -28.00 5.92 2.72
CA GLU A 403 -29.27 6.39 3.29
C GLU A 403 -30.20 5.23 3.67
N PRO A 404 -30.82 5.21 4.87
CA PRO A 404 -31.62 4.09 5.35
C PRO A 404 -32.75 3.66 4.42
N SER A 405 -33.44 4.62 3.79
CA SER A 405 -34.54 4.31 2.85
C SER A 405 -34.06 3.60 1.59
N ARG A 406 -32.94 4.06 1.01
CA ARG A 406 -32.31 3.43 -0.15
C ARG A 406 -31.79 2.04 0.19
N LEU A 407 -31.18 1.90 1.37
CA LEU A 407 -30.69 0.63 1.89
C LEU A 407 -31.83 -0.38 2.01
N GLN A 408 -32.96 0.00 2.61
CA GLN A 408 -34.11 -0.88 2.77
C GLN A 408 -34.61 -1.43 1.43
N THR A 409 -34.89 -0.54 0.48
CA THR A 409 -35.40 -0.94 -0.85
C THR A 409 -34.42 -1.87 -1.55
N PHE A 410 -33.12 -1.55 -1.51
CA PHE A 410 -32.08 -2.36 -2.12
C PHE A 410 -31.97 -3.76 -1.51
N LEU A 411 -31.95 -3.86 -0.17
CA LEU A 411 -31.89 -5.15 0.50
C LEU A 411 -33.11 -6.01 0.17
N GLN A 412 -34.31 -5.43 0.15
CA GLN A 412 -35.55 -6.14 -0.16
C GLN A 412 -35.58 -6.63 -1.61
N SER A 413 -35.20 -5.79 -2.57
CA SER A 413 -35.24 -6.15 -4.00
C SER A 413 -34.21 -7.21 -4.37
N MET A 414 -33.03 -7.19 -3.72
CA MET A 414 -31.91 -8.06 -4.07
C MET A 414 -31.80 -9.31 -3.19
N ALA A 415 -32.63 -9.46 -2.15
CA ALA A 415 -32.55 -10.59 -1.21
C ALA A 415 -32.70 -11.96 -1.88
N TRP A 416 -33.60 -12.10 -2.86
CA TRP A 416 -33.78 -13.36 -3.58
C TRP A 416 -32.54 -13.71 -4.40
N GLU A 417 -31.98 -12.74 -5.13
CA GLU A 417 -30.77 -12.93 -5.93
C GLU A 417 -29.56 -13.28 -5.06
N ALA A 418 -29.42 -12.63 -3.90
CA ALA A 418 -28.38 -12.94 -2.92
C ALA A 418 -28.43 -14.41 -2.48
N ARG A 419 -29.63 -14.94 -2.20
CA ARG A 419 -29.81 -16.36 -1.86
C ARG A 419 -29.43 -17.29 -3.01
N GLN A 420 -29.78 -16.95 -4.25
CA GLN A 420 -29.38 -17.75 -5.41
C GLN A 420 -27.86 -17.78 -5.59
N ARG A 421 -27.20 -16.62 -5.44
CA ARG A 421 -25.73 -16.52 -5.53
C ARG A 421 -25.03 -17.33 -4.43
N ILE A 422 -25.54 -17.30 -3.19
CA ILE A 422 -25.01 -18.14 -2.08
C ILE A 422 -25.17 -19.63 -2.40
N LYS A 423 -26.35 -20.04 -2.87
CA LYS A 423 -26.61 -21.44 -3.24
C LYS A 423 -25.66 -21.91 -4.34
N HIS A 424 -25.51 -21.12 -5.39
CA HIS A 424 -24.61 -21.41 -6.51
C HIS A 424 -23.15 -21.47 -6.05
N ARG A 425 -22.70 -20.53 -5.22
CA ARG A 425 -21.34 -20.54 -4.64
C ARG A 425 -21.08 -21.83 -3.85
N ASN A 426 -22.01 -22.25 -3.01
CA ASN A 426 -21.86 -23.49 -2.22
C ASN A 426 -21.76 -24.73 -3.12
N GLN A 427 -22.52 -24.77 -4.23
CA GLN A 427 -22.41 -25.84 -5.22
C GLN A 427 -21.04 -25.86 -5.89
N LEU A 428 -20.56 -24.71 -6.36
CA LEU A 428 -19.22 -24.61 -6.96
C LEU A 428 -18.11 -24.94 -5.97
N GLN A 429 -18.25 -24.59 -4.69
CA GLN A 429 -17.27 -24.93 -3.68
C GLN A 429 -17.19 -26.45 -3.48
N ALA A 430 -18.33 -27.14 -3.38
CA ALA A 430 -18.36 -28.60 -3.25
C ALA A 430 -17.77 -29.28 -4.50
N GLU A 431 -18.10 -28.80 -5.70
CA GLU A 431 -17.55 -29.31 -6.97
C GLU A 431 -16.03 -29.06 -7.06
N GLU A 432 -15.54 -27.89 -6.63
CA GLU A 432 -14.10 -27.61 -6.59
C GLU A 432 -13.37 -28.56 -5.64
N GLU A 433 -13.87 -28.76 -4.42
CA GLU A 433 -13.26 -29.65 -3.44
C GLU A 433 -13.18 -31.09 -3.97
N GLU A 434 -14.23 -31.57 -4.63
CA GLU A 434 -14.27 -32.89 -5.27
C GLU A 434 -13.23 -33.01 -6.40
N VAL A 435 -13.22 -32.06 -7.35
CA VAL A 435 -12.31 -32.11 -8.51
C VAL A 435 -10.86 -31.91 -8.07
N LEU A 436 -10.59 -31.11 -7.04
CA LEU A 436 -9.26 -30.90 -6.48
C LEU A 436 -8.69 -32.19 -5.89
N LEU A 437 -9.50 -32.94 -5.12
CA LEU A 437 -9.10 -34.25 -4.59
C LEU A 437 -8.80 -35.25 -5.72
N HIS A 438 -9.68 -35.35 -6.71
CA HIS A 438 -9.43 -36.19 -7.88
C HIS A 438 -8.16 -35.79 -8.64
N CYS A 439 -7.88 -34.50 -8.76
CA CYS A 439 -6.67 -33.98 -9.42
C CYS A 439 -5.40 -34.31 -8.63
N LEU A 440 -5.43 -34.13 -7.31
CA LEU A 440 -4.34 -34.50 -6.41
C LEU A 440 -3.97 -35.98 -6.55
N GLU A 441 -4.96 -36.86 -6.49
CA GLU A 441 -4.75 -38.31 -6.57
C GLU A 441 -4.37 -38.76 -7.98
N GLY A 442 -5.11 -38.30 -9.00
CA GLY A 442 -4.94 -38.73 -10.39
C GLY A 442 -3.61 -38.29 -11.02
N LEU A 443 -3.00 -37.21 -10.53
CA LEU A 443 -1.70 -36.73 -10.98
C LEU A 443 -0.58 -37.00 -9.96
N ALA A 444 -0.89 -37.71 -8.87
CA ALA A 444 0.04 -38.00 -7.77
C ALA A 444 0.78 -36.74 -7.26
N LEU A 445 0.06 -35.63 -7.15
CA LEU A 445 0.60 -34.35 -6.68
C LEU A 445 0.86 -34.42 -5.17
N ARG A 446 1.94 -33.77 -4.72
CA ARG A 446 2.21 -33.59 -3.30
C ARG A 446 1.30 -32.53 -2.67
N ASN A 447 0.90 -31.53 -3.46
CA ASN A 447 -0.03 -30.48 -3.05
C ASN A 447 -0.61 -29.79 -4.28
N LEU A 448 -1.88 -29.40 -4.20
CA LEU A 448 -2.57 -28.57 -5.17
C LEU A 448 -3.34 -27.50 -4.40
N SER A 449 -3.00 -26.24 -4.64
CA SER A 449 -3.68 -25.08 -4.06
C SER A 449 -3.98 -24.06 -5.14
N LYS A 450 -4.74 -23.03 -4.80
CA LYS A 450 -4.98 -21.89 -5.67
C LYS A 450 -4.64 -20.59 -4.97
N GLU A 451 -4.19 -19.60 -5.74
CA GLU A 451 -4.08 -18.24 -5.27
C GLU A 451 -5.50 -17.67 -4.99
N PRO A 452 -5.69 -16.81 -3.96
CA PRO A 452 -7.03 -16.29 -3.62
C PRO A 452 -7.72 -15.48 -4.74
N SER A 453 -6.97 -15.04 -5.74
CA SER A 453 -7.46 -14.38 -6.95
C SER A 453 -8.18 -15.33 -7.91
N VAL A 454 -7.86 -16.63 -7.87
CA VAL A 454 -8.43 -17.65 -8.74
C VAL A 454 -9.79 -18.11 -8.22
N ARG A 455 -10.82 -17.92 -9.04
CA ARG A 455 -12.21 -18.19 -8.69
C ARG A 455 -12.58 -19.66 -8.89
N HIS A 456 -13.68 -20.10 -8.28
CA HIS A 456 -14.17 -21.48 -8.41
C HIS A 456 -14.44 -21.88 -9.86
N ASN A 457 -15.04 -20.97 -10.64
CA ASN A 457 -15.31 -21.18 -12.07
C ASN A 457 -14.05 -21.21 -12.96
N GLN A 458 -12.88 -20.85 -12.42
CA GLN A 458 -11.59 -20.97 -13.09
C GLN A 458 -10.85 -22.24 -12.62
N MET A 459 -10.88 -22.51 -11.32
CA MET A 459 -10.20 -23.65 -10.70
C MET A 459 -10.78 -24.99 -11.16
N ILE A 460 -12.11 -25.10 -11.24
CA ILE A 460 -12.77 -26.36 -11.64
C ILE A 460 -12.39 -26.78 -13.06
N PRO A 461 -12.56 -25.94 -14.12
CA PRO A 461 -12.11 -26.30 -15.46
C PRO A 461 -10.61 -26.53 -15.55
N CYS A 462 -9.80 -25.74 -14.83
CA CYS A 462 -8.36 -25.95 -14.72
C CYS A 462 -8.06 -27.38 -14.24
N CYS A 463 -8.59 -27.80 -13.10
CA CYS A 463 -8.32 -29.14 -12.59
C CYS A 463 -8.79 -30.26 -13.53
N ARG A 464 -9.93 -30.08 -14.21
CA ARG A 464 -10.41 -31.01 -15.24
C ARG A 464 -9.42 -31.13 -16.41
N ARG A 465 -8.94 -30.00 -16.92
CA ARG A 465 -7.94 -29.98 -18.00
C ARG A 465 -6.60 -30.62 -17.58
N LEU A 466 -6.15 -30.40 -16.35
CA LEU A 466 -4.96 -31.06 -15.81
C LEU A 466 -5.12 -32.59 -15.81
N LEU A 467 -6.30 -33.07 -15.39
CA LEU A 467 -6.67 -34.48 -15.37
C LEU A 467 -6.85 -35.10 -16.75
N GLU A 468 -7.10 -34.31 -17.79
CA GLU A 468 -7.16 -34.75 -19.18
C GLU A 468 -5.77 -34.88 -19.80
N GLU A 469 -4.87 -33.92 -19.57
CA GLU A 469 -3.49 -33.95 -20.09
C GLU A 469 -2.64 -35.05 -19.42
N ARG A 470 -2.85 -35.33 -18.12
CA ARG A 470 -2.16 -36.37 -17.33
C ARG A 470 -0.65 -36.44 -17.56
N SER A 471 0.04 -35.30 -17.43
CA SER A 471 1.48 -35.26 -17.62
C SER A 471 2.23 -36.00 -16.50
N PRO A 472 3.04 -37.02 -16.80
CA PRO A 472 3.86 -37.72 -15.79
C PRO A 472 4.87 -36.81 -15.09
N LEU A 473 5.22 -35.68 -15.71
CA LEU A 473 6.14 -34.69 -15.14
C LEU A 473 5.56 -33.97 -13.92
N MET A 474 4.27 -34.15 -13.63
CA MET A 474 3.63 -33.55 -12.46
C MET A 474 3.80 -34.37 -11.17
N GLU A 475 4.18 -35.65 -11.28
CA GLU A 475 4.24 -36.56 -10.14
C GLU A 475 5.13 -36.02 -9.02
N GLY A 476 4.61 -36.02 -7.79
CA GLY A 476 5.32 -35.58 -6.59
C GLY A 476 5.53 -34.07 -6.46
N LEU A 477 5.07 -33.26 -7.43
CA LEU A 477 5.21 -31.80 -7.40
C LEU A 477 4.16 -31.13 -6.52
N ARG A 478 4.47 -29.90 -6.11
CA ARG A 478 3.55 -28.99 -5.42
C ARG A 478 3.15 -27.90 -6.40
N VAL A 479 1.87 -27.84 -6.73
CA VAL A 479 1.32 -26.94 -7.73
C VAL A 479 0.40 -25.93 -7.06
N GLU A 480 0.52 -24.68 -7.46
CA GLU A 480 -0.37 -23.58 -7.11
C GLU A 480 -0.96 -23.00 -8.40
N VAL A 481 -2.29 -23.02 -8.52
CA VAL A 481 -2.99 -22.41 -9.64
C VAL A 481 -3.05 -20.90 -9.42
N SER A 482 -2.54 -20.14 -10.37
CA SER A 482 -2.40 -18.67 -10.34
C SER A 482 -2.78 -18.07 -11.71
N HIS A 483 -2.25 -16.89 -12.04
CA HIS A 483 -2.44 -16.22 -13.33
C HIS A 483 -1.18 -16.19 -14.20
N PHE A 484 -0.09 -16.84 -13.77
CA PHE A 484 1.19 -16.79 -14.46
C PHE A 484 2.04 -18.01 -14.15
N TYR A 485 2.96 -18.33 -15.07
CA TYR A 485 3.96 -19.35 -14.83
C TYR A 485 5.08 -18.83 -13.93
N SER A 486 5.42 -19.57 -12.87
CA SER A 486 6.60 -19.29 -12.06
C SER A 486 7.07 -20.51 -11.27
N VAL A 487 8.37 -20.56 -10.96
CA VAL A 487 8.92 -21.51 -9.98
C VAL A 487 9.32 -20.74 -8.74
N MET A 488 8.58 -20.94 -7.65
CA MET A 488 8.81 -20.26 -6.39
C MET A 488 10.15 -20.67 -5.78
N GLN A 489 10.68 -19.85 -4.87
CA GLN A 489 11.98 -20.11 -4.22
C GLN A 489 11.99 -21.44 -3.45
N ASP A 490 10.85 -21.85 -2.90
CA ASP A 490 10.68 -23.12 -2.18
C ASP A 490 10.25 -24.28 -3.10
N GLY A 491 10.26 -24.05 -4.42
CA GLY A 491 10.02 -25.04 -5.46
C GLY A 491 8.55 -25.34 -5.77
N ASP A 492 7.61 -24.60 -5.19
CA ASP A 492 6.19 -24.67 -5.59
C ASP A 492 6.05 -24.11 -7.03
N LEU A 493 5.32 -24.83 -7.89
CA LEU A 493 5.08 -24.44 -9.27
C LEU A 493 3.79 -23.63 -9.36
N CYS A 494 3.90 -22.39 -9.82
CA CYS A 494 2.74 -21.58 -10.17
C CYS A 494 2.39 -21.81 -11.64
N ILE A 495 1.16 -22.19 -11.92
CA ILE A 495 0.64 -22.36 -13.28
C ILE A 495 -0.60 -21.48 -13.48
N PRO A 496 -0.77 -20.81 -14.64
CA PRO A 496 -1.98 -20.06 -14.92
C PRO A 496 -3.16 -21.02 -15.02
N TRP A 497 -4.34 -20.64 -14.53
CA TRP A 497 -5.57 -21.44 -14.66
C TRP A 497 -6.03 -21.63 -16.13
N ASP A 498 -5.57 -20.77 -17.03
CA ASP A 498 -5.94 -20.67 -18.44
C ASP A 498 -4.80 -20.92 -19.42
N TRP A 499 -3.84 -21.79 -19.06
CA TRP A 499 -2.72 -22.13 -19.96
C TRP A 499 -3.16 -22.57 -21.35
N LYS A 500 -2.28 -22.36 -22.35
CA LYS A 500 -2.46 -22.89 -23.71
C LYS A 500 -1.99 -24.35 -23.80
N GLY A 501 -2.80 -25.16 -24.48
CA GLY A 501 -2.50 -26.58 -24.78
C GLY A 501 -1.42 -26.74 -25.84
#